data_AF-A0A2I1HMD1-F1
#
_entry.id   AF-A0A2I1HMD1-F1
#
_cell.length_a   1.000
_cell.length_b   1.000
_cell.length_c   1.000
_cell.angle_alpha   90.00
_cell.angle_beta   90.00
_cell.angle_gamma   90.00
#
_symmetry.space_group_name_H-M   'P 1'
#
loop_
_entity.id
_entity.type
_entity.pdbx_description
1 polymer ?
#
loop_
_entity_poly.entity_id
_entity_poly.type
_entity_poly.pdbx_seq_one_letter_code
_entity_poly.pdbx_strand_id
1 'polypeptide(L)'
;MTRFYCLKCKKETETASEIQDMTTNGRYRLHGDCVICGMHKNTFTGVDWVFRSPSELDRILKVYGFLGAFLTEFQRFSAFWTLLKRNLKVPGSHFAESP
;
A
#
# COMPACT_ATOMS: atom_id res chain seq x y z
N MET A 1 9.31 -10.62 11.43
CA MET A 1 8.98 -11.31 12.67
C MET A 1 7.80 -10.61 13.31
N THR A 2 6.75 -11.34 13.60
CA THR A 2 5.46 -10.78 14.02
C THR A 2 5.50 -10.37 15.49
N ARG A 3 5.06 -9.15 15.82
CA ARG A 3 5.02 -8.65 17.21
C ARG A 3 3.76 -9.15 17.89
N PHE A 4 3.90 -9.87 19.00
CA PHE A 4 2.78 -10.35 19.79
C PHE A 4 2.71 -9.64 21.13
N TYR A 5 1.49 -9.25 21.54
CA TYR A 5 1.29 -8.68 22.86
C TYR A 5 1.26 -9.78 23.93
N CYS A 6 2.11 -9.63 24.95
CA CYS A 6 2.13 -10.54 26.09
C CYS A 6 1.31 -10.02 27.27
N LEU A 7 0.15 -10.63 27.54
CA LEU A 7 -0.69 -10.32 28.71
C LEU A 7 0.07 -10.45 30.05
N LYS A 8 0.97 -11.43 30.18
CA LYS A 8 1.77 -11.61 31.41
C LYS A 8 2.86 -10.54 31.54
N CYS A 9 3.54 -10.20 30.45
CA CYS A 9 4.58 -9.17 30.46
C CYS A 9 4.02 -7.75 30.29
N LYS A 10 2.72 -7.62 30.00
CA LYS A 10 2.00 -6.37 29.66
C LYS A 10 2.71 -5.52 28.60
N LYS A 11 3.44 -6.14 27.69
CA LYS A 11 4.21 -5.47 26.63
C LYS A 11 4.21 -6.28 25.35
N GLU A 12 4.46 -5.60 24.24
CA GLU A 12 4.76 -6.25 22.97
C GLU A 12 6.10 -6.97 23.07
N THR A 13 6.11 -8.21 22.63
CA THR A 13 7.29 -9.07 22.65
C THR A 13 7.47 -9.73 21.31
N GLU A 14 8.73 -9.91 20.94
CA GLU A 14 9.10 -10.80 19.84
C GLU A 14 8.77 -12.24 20.24
N THR A 15 8.40 -13.03 19.25
CA THR A 15 8.15 -14.47 19.41
C THR A 15 9.36 -15.23 18.93
N ALA A 16 9.80 -16.26 19.66
CA ALA A 16 10.96 -17.08 19.28
C ALA A 16 10.63 -18.02 18.11
N SER A 17 9.38 -18.44 18.04
CA SER A 17 8.84 -19.41 17.12
C SER A 17 7.59 -18.80 16.50
N GLU A 18 7.54 -18.72 15.18
CA GLU A 18 6.32 -18.35 14.45
C GLU A 18 5.91 -19.60 13.64
N ILE A 19 5.02 -20.39 14.22
CA ILE A 19 4.52 -21.64 13.63
C ILE A 19 3.09 -21.40 13.17
N GLN A 20 2.78 -21.83 11.95
CA GLN A 20 1.46 -21.63 11.34
C GLN A 20 0.78 -22.98 11.18
N ASP A 21 -0.39 -23.12 11.80
CA ASP A 21 -1.20 -24.34 11.71
C ASP A 21 -2.53 -24.05 11.04
N MET A 22 -2.84 -24.77 9.96
CA MET A 22 -4.15 -24.73 9.34
C MET A 22 -5.13 -25.58 10.17
N THR A 23 -6.22 -24.98 10.63
CA THR A 23 -7.30 -25.75 11.27
C THR A 23 -8.14 -26.46 10.22
N THR A 24 -8.83 -27.53 10.63
CA THR A 24 -9.77 -28.29 9.80
C THR A 24 -10.90 -27.44 9.20
N ASN A 25 -11.19 -26.28 9.79
CA ASN A 25 -12.19 -25.33 9.30
C ASN A 25 -11.63 -24.32 8.29
N GLY A 26 -10.41 -24.54 7.78
CA GLY A 26 -9.74 -23.65 6.81
C GLY A 26 -9.25 -22.32 7.42
N ARG A 27 -9.35 -22.15 8.74
CA ARG A 27 -8.79 -20.98 9.44
C ARG A 27 -7.38 -21.31 9.86
N TYR A 28 -6.43 -20.47 9.56
CA TYR A 28 -5.09 -20.67 10.07
C TYR A 28 -4.96 -20.07 11.48
N ARG A 29 -4.08 -20.66 12.28
CA ARG A 29 -3.68 -20.25 13.62
C ARG A 29 -2.20 -19.88 13.59
N LEU A 30 -1.88 -18.73 14.16
CA LEU A 30 -0.51 -18.35 14.47
C LEU A 30 -0.19 -18.78 15.89
N HIS A 31 0.84 -19.61 16.01
CA HIS A 31 1.40 -20.07 17.26
C HIS A 31 2.75 -19.38 17.47
N GLY A 32 2.97 -18.87 18.67
CA GLY A 32 4.29 -18.38 19.04
C GLY A 32 4.51 -18.26 20.53
N ASP A 33 5.76 -18.47 20.92
CA ASP A 33 6.19 -18.41 22.31
C ASP A 33 6.76 -17.03 22.63
N CYS A 34 6.26 -16.42 23.71
CA CYS A 34 6.83 -15.17 24.20
C CYS A 34 8.27 -15.39 24.67
N VAL A 35 9.25 -14.75 24.02
CA VAL A 35 10.69 -14.89 24.34
C VAL A 35 11.00 -14.60 25.82
N ILE A 36 10.22 -13.72 26.45
CA ILE A 36 10.51 -13.21 27.79
C ILE A 36 9.95 -14.10 28.88
N CYS A 37 8.75 -14.65 28.69
CA CYS A 37 8.07 -15.43 29.73
C CYS A 37 7.82 -16.89 29.34
N GLY A 38 8.22 -17.31 28.14
CA GLY A 38 8.01 -18.67 27.62
C GLY A 38 6.54 -19.06 27.46
N MET A 39 5.62 -18.09 27.52
CA MET A 39 4.19 -18.37 27.41
C MET A 39 3.82 -18.64 25.96
N HIS A 40 3.25 -19.81 25.72
CA HIS A 40 2.69 -20.18 24.43
C HIS A 40 1.43 -19.38 24.13
N LYS A 41 1.40 -18.75 22.96
CA LYS A 41 0.31 -17.88 22.52
C LYS A 41 -0.21 -18.30 21.16
N ASN A 42 -1.53 -18.35 21.06
CA ASN A 42 -2.22 -18.68 19.84
C ASN A 42 -3.07 -17.47 19.44
N THR A 43 -2.91 -16.98 18.22
CA THR A 43 -3.77 -15.93 17.66
C THR A 43 -4.48 -16.50 16.44
N PHE A 44 -5.81 -16.37 16.43
CA PHE A 44 -6.60 -16.69 15.26
C PHE A 44 -6.60 -15.48 14.34
N THR A 45 -6.16 -15.69 13.11
CA THR A 45 -6.13 -14.69 12.06
C THR A 45 -7.23 -15.04 11.05
N GLY A 46 -7.92 -14.01 10.56
CA GLY A 46 -9.07 -14.15 9.66
C GLY A 46 -8.69 -14.82 8.34
N VAL A 47 -9.67 -15.35 7.61
CA VAL A 47 -9.53 -16.25 6.44
C VAL A 47 -8.48 -15.77 5.40
N ASP A 48 -8.35 -14.45 5.21
CA ASP A 48 -7.53 -13.88 4.13
C ASP A 48 -6.04 -13.67 4.47
N TRP A 49 -5.61 -13.88 5.72
CA TRP A 49 -4.19 -14.07 6.10
C TRP A 49 -3.12 -13.13 5.51
N VAL A 50 -3.46 -11.88 5.15
CA VAL A 50 -2.47 -10.96 4.59
C VAL A 50 -1.66 -10.28 5.70
N PHE A 51 -0.61 -10.95 6.18
CA PHE A 51 0.47 -10.30 6.93
C PHE A 51 1.46 -9.67 5.94
N ARG A 52 1.22 -8.42 5.55
CA ARG A 52 2.24 -7.65 4.80
C ARG A 52 3.37 -7.28 5.75
N SER A 53 4.58 -7.66 5.39
CA SER A 53 5.76 -7.17 6.10
C SER A 53 5.85 -5.64 5.99
N PRO A 54 6.40 -4.93 7.00
CA PRO A 54 6.58 -3.47 6.90
C PRO A 54 7.35 -3.06 5.64
N SER A 55 8.29 -3.90 5.19
CA SER A 55 9.04 -3.73 3.94
C SER A 55 8.17 -3.84 2.68
N GLU A 56 7.20 -4.75 2.65
CA GLU A 56 6.26 -4.83 1.54
C GLU A 56 5.28 -3.67 1.55
N LEU A 57 4.83 -3.25 2.74
CA LEU A 57 3.96 -2.09 2.88
C LEU A 57 4.67 -0.81 2.42
N ASP A 58 5.95 -0.64 2.76
CA ASP A 58 6.80 0.48 2.31
C ASP A 58 7.02 0.46 0.79
N ARG A 59 7.29 -0.72 0.19
CA ARG A 59 7.39 -0.86 -1.27
C ARG A 59 6.08 -0.49 -1.96
N ILE A 60 4.95 -0.96 -1.44
CA ILE A 60 3.63 -0.62 -1.97
C ILE A 60 3.40 0.88 -1.84
N LEU A 61 3.64 1.48 -0.68
CA LEU A 61 3.48 2.93 -0.48
C LEU A 61 4.34 3.74 -1.48
N LYS A 62 5.59 3.31 -1.73
CA LYS A 62 6.49 3.95 -2.71
C LYS A 62 5.96 3.84 -4.14
N VAL A 63 5.47 2.66 -4.53
CA VAL A 63 4.88 2.44 -5.87
C VAL A 63 3.64 3.31 -6.05
N TYR A 64 2.74 3.32 -5.06
CA TYR A 64 1.54 4.17 -5.11
C TYR A 64 1.88 5.67 -5.07
N GLY A 65 2.89 6.07 -4.30
CA GLY A 65 3.40 7.45 -4.30
C GLY A 65 3.99 7.87 -5.63
N PHE A 66 4.76 7.00 -6.28
CA PHE A 66 5.33 7.24 -7.61
C PHE A 66 4.25 7.34 -8.70
N LEU A 67 3.27 6.44 -8.69
CA LEU A 67 2.10 6.49 -9.58
C LEU A 67 1.31 7.79 -9.39
N GLY A 68 1.10 8.22 -8.15
CA GLY A 68 0.45 9.50 -7.83
C GLY A 68 1.21 10.69 -8.42
N ALA A 69 2.53 10.75 -8.23
CA ALA A 69 3.38 11.81 -8.78
C ALA A 69 3.33 11.83 -10.32
N PHE A 70 3.45 10.66 -10.96
CA PHE A 70 3.40 10.53 -12.41
C PHE A 70 2.07 11.01 -13.00
N LEU A 71 0.94 10.65 -12.37
CA LEU A 71 -0.38 11.11 -12.78
C LEU A 71 -0.52 12.64 -12.64
N THR A 72 -0.01 13.22 -11.56
CA THR A 72 -0.06 14.68 -11.38
C THR A 72 0.79 15.42 -12.40
N GLU A 73 1.97 14.91 -12.77
CA GLU A 73 2.78 15.50 -13.84
C GLU A 73 2.11 15.36 -15.20
N PHE A 74 1.55 14.19 -15.52
CA PHE A 74 0.82 13.98 -16.77
C PHE A 74 -0.38 14.94 -16.92
N GLN A 75 -1.10 15.21 -15.82
CA GLN A 75 -2.15 16.23 -15.79
C GLN A 75 -1.60 17.64 -16.06
N ARG A 76 -0.43 18.01 -15.51
CA ARG A 76 0.21 19.31 -15.77
C ARG A 76 0.71 19.44 -17.21
N PHE A 77 1.29 18.38 -17.77
CA PHE A 77 1.72 18.34 -19.17
C PHE A 77 0.52 18.44 -20.13
N SER A 78 -0.57 17.72 -19.86
CA SER A 78 -1.80 17.82 -20.68
C SER A 78 -2.43 19.21 -20.62
N ALA A 79 -2.46 19.85 -19.44
CA ALA A 79 -2.93 21.22 -19.28
C ALA A 79 -2.04 22.24 -20.01
N PHE A 80 -0.72 22.10 -19.90
CA PHE A 80 0.26 22.93 -20.61
C PHE A 80 0.13 22.78 -22.14
N TRP A 81 0.02 21.56 -22.64
CA TRP A 81 -0.19 21.29 -24.06
C TRP A 81 -1.51 21.89 -24.58
N THR A 82 -2.56 21.85 -23.76
CA THR A 82 -3.85 22.48 -24.07
C THR A 82 -3.70 24.01 -24.16
N LEU A 83 -2.91 24.63 -23.30
CA LEU A 83 -2.60 26.08 -23.36
C LEU A 83 -1.69 26.44 -24.54
N LEU A 84 -0.72 25.60 -24.87
CA LEU A 84 0.16 25.79 -26.04
C LEU A 84 -0.65 25.72 -27.34
N LYS A 85 -1.56 24.74 -27.47
CA LYS A 85 -2.48 24.63 -28.61
C LYS A 85 -3.41 25.85 -28.74
N ARG A 86 -3.80 26.49 -27.62
CA ARG A 86 -4.60 27.72 -27.63
C ARG A 86 -3.78 28.94 -28.08
N ASN A 87 -2.52 29.05 -27.68
CA ASN A 87 -1.65 30.19 -28.05
C ASN A 87 -1.03 30.05 -29.44
N LEU A 88 -0.88 28.84 -29.99
CA LEU A 88 -0.47 28.62 -31.39
C LEU A 88 -1.57 28.97 -32.42
N LYS A 89 -2.79 29.33 -31.96
CA LYS A 89 -3.93 29.65 -32.81
C LYS A 89 -4.24 31.16 -32.82
N VAL A 90 -3.33 32.01 -33.30
CA VAL A 90 -3.66 33.40 -33.73
C VAL A 90 -2.61 33.89 -34.75
N PRO A 91 -2.94 34.69 -35.79
CA PRO A 91 -4.13 34.76 -36.65
C PRO A 91 -3.75 34.51 -38.14
N GLY A 92 -4.55 33.72 -38.87
CA GLY A 92 -4.39 33.56 -40.33
C GLY A 92 -5.46 34.36 -41.07
N SER A 93 -5.02 35.35 -41.82
CA SER A 93 -5.77 36.30 -42.65
C SER A 93 -6.49 35.66 -43.86
N HIS A 94 -7.33 36.49 -44.50
CA HIS A 94 -8.03 36.34 -45.79
C HIS A 94 -9.37 35.61 -45.76
N PHE A 95 -10.43 36.00 -46.48
CA PHE A 95 -10.91 37.21 -47.18
C PHE A 95 -12.29 36.78 -47.77
N ALA A 96 -13.17 37.72 -48.11
CA ALA A 96 -14.37 37.55 -48.95
C ALA A 96 -15.55 36.74 -48.35
N GLU A 97 -16.82 37.05 -48.58
CA GLU A 97 -17.47 38.09 -49.38
C GLU A 97 -18.92 38.23 -48.86
N SER A 98 -19.42 39.45 -48.85
CA SER A 98 -20.82 39.82 -48.66
C SER A 98 -21.69 39.39 -49.85
N PRO A 99 -22.94 39.01 -49.63
CA PRO A 99 -24.04 39.42 -50.50
C PRO A 99 -24.64 40.76 -50.03
#